data_AF-A0A2X4THR9-F1
#
_entry.id   AF-A0A2X4THR9-F1
#
_cell.length_a   1.000
_cell.length_b   1.000
_cell.length_c   1.000
_cell.angle_alpha   90.00
_cell.angle_beta   90.00
_cell.angle_gamma   90.00
#
_symmetry.space_group_name_H-M   'P 1'
#
loop_
_entity.id
_entity.type
_entity.pdbx_description
1 polymer ?
#
loop_
_entity_poly.entity_id
_entity_poly.type
_entity_poly.pdbx_seq_one_letter_code
_entity_poly.pdbx_strand_id
1 'polypeptide(L)'
;MREEINKLSGTDSTLLCELAQKCLCECAKDIRVVTWYVQARLSRDGEKGLSEGLLLLAAMLTRYGQACHPRRPHCPESCSGVAEQCKSD
;
A
#
# COMPACT_ATOMS: atom_id res chain seq x y z
N MET A 1 20.35 -14.70 2.19
CA MET A 1 19.28 -13.68 2.14
C MET A 1 17.95 -14.23 1.64
N ARG A 2 17.93 -15.11 0.64
CA ARG A 2 16.69 -15.72 0.09
C ARG A 2 15.95 -16.62 1.09
N GLU A 3 16.67 -17.31 1.98
CA GLU A 3 16.09 -18.26 2.95
C GLU A 3 15.37 -17.59 4.14
N GLU A 4 15.80 -16.40 4.57
CA GLU A 4 15.12 -15.64 5.62
C GLU A 4 13.77 -15.09 5.14
N ILE A 5 13.70 -14.72 3.85
CA ILE A 5 12.44 -14.36 3.17
C ILE A 5 11.52 -15.59 3.09
N ASN A 6 12.08 -16.78 2.89
CA ASN A 6 11.33 -18.03 2.84
C ASN A 6 10.84 -18.49 4.23
N LYS A 7 11.44 -18.06 5.34
CA LYS A 7 10.90 -18.34 6.69
C LYS A 7 9.71 -17.45 7.06
N LEU A 8 9.63 -16.24 6.48
CA LEU A 8 8.44 -15.38 6.56
C LEU A 8 7.36 -15.76 5.52
N SER A 9 7.67 -16.69 4.60
CA SER A 9 6.84 -17.05 3.45
C SER A 9 5.67 -17.99 3.74
N GLY A 10 5.41 -18.34 5.00
CA GLY A 10 4.14 -18.95 5.41
C GLY A 10 2.92 -18.03 5.21
N THR A 11 3.13 -16.82 4.69
CA THR A 11 2.07 -15.89 4.33
C THR A 11 1.41 -16.38 3.04
N ASP A 12 0.25 -17.02 3.20
CA ASP A 12 -0.60 -17.41 2.07
C ASP A 12 -1.04 -16.13 1.32
N SER A 13 -0.44 -15.93 0.15
CA SER A 13 -0.75 -14.80 -0.74
C SER A 13 -2.23 -14.75 -1.14
N THR A 14 -2.91 -15.90 -1.17
CA THR A 14 -4.35 -15.99 -1.43
C THR A 14 -5.12 -15.41 -0.26
N LEU A 15 -4.81 -15.87 0.96
CA LEU A 15 -5.41 -15.34 2.18
C LEU A 15 -5.13 -13.84 2.36
N LEU A 16 -3.91 -13.39 2.05
CA LEU A 16 -3.56 -11.98 2.09
C LEU A 16 -4.36 -11.15 1.08
N CYS A 17 -4.55 -11.67 -0.14
CA CYS A 17 -5.38 -11.04 -1.16
C CYS A 17 -6.84 -10.93 -0.69
N GLU A 18 -7.40 -11.99 -0.12
CA GLU A 18 -8.78 -12.00 0.39
C GLU A 18 -8.99 -11.04 1.56
N LEU A 19 -8.10 -11.07 2.55
CA LEU A 19 -8.17 -10.19 3.71
C LEU A 19 -7.98 -8.73 3.31
N ALA A 20 -7.01 -8.43 2.44
CA ALA A 20 -6.79 -7.08 1.96
C ALA A 20 -7.99 -6.58 1.15
N GLN A 21 -8.59 -7.41 0.30
CA GLN A 21 -9.82 -7.06 -0.42
C GLN A 21 -10.98 -6.75 0.55
N LYS A 22 -11.20 -7.58 1.57
CA LYS A 22 -12.22 -7.34 2.60
C LYS A 22 -11.97 -6.03 3.34
N CYS A 23 -10.74 -5.79 3.79
CA CYS A 23 -10.37 -4.53 4.44
C CYS A 23 -10.63 -3.31 3.56
N LEU A 24 -10.28 -3.37 2.27
CA LEU A 24 -10.48 -2.27 1.32
C LEU A 24 -11.97 -2.01 1.03
N CYS A 25 -12.80 -3.05 1.01
CA CYS A 25 -14.25 -2.93 0.79
C CYS A 25 -15.00 -2.43 2.02
N GLU A 26 -14.63 -2.88 3.23
CA GLU A 26 -15.45 -2.68 4.44
C GLU A 26 -14.98 -1.50 5.30
N CYS A 27 -13.66 -1.30 5.46
CA CYS A 27 -13.16 -0.51 6.59
C CYS A 27 -12.04 0.49 6.25
N ALA A 28 -11.20 0.24 5.25
CA ALA A 28 -9.89 0.89 5.17
C ALA A 28 -9.60 1.53 3.80
N LYS A 29 -9.41 2.85 3.81
CA LYS A 29 -8.79 3.62 2.71
C LYS A 29 -7.29 3.75 2.95
N ASP A 30 -6.60 2.64 3.22
CA ASP A 30 -5.17 2.66 3.55
C ASP A 30 -4.35 2.21 2.34
N ILE A 31 -3.45 3.08 1.88
CA ILE A 31 -2.56 2.85 0.74
C ILE A 31 -1.66 1.64 0.99
N ARG A 32 -1.28 1.39 2.25
CA ARG A 32 -0.43 0.25 2.60
C ARG A 32 -1.15 -1.07 2.33
N VAL A 33 -2.44 -1.14 2.65
CA VAL A 33 -3.26 -2.35 2.40
C VAL A 33 -3.39 -2.61 0.90
N VAL A 34 -3.54 -1.55 0.10
CA VAL A 34 -3.53 -1.66 -1.37
C VAL A 34 -2.20 -2.18 -1.89
N THR A 35 -1.07 -1.69 -1.36
CA THR A 35 0.25 -2.17 -1.76
C THR A 35 0.44 -3.66 -1.48
N TRP A 36 0.02 -4.13 -0.30
CA TRP A 36 0.05 -5.55 0.04
C TRP A 36 -0.87 -6.37 -0.88
N TYR A 37 -2.06 -5.85 -1.19
CA TYR A 37 -2.97 -6.47 -2.15
C TYR A 37 -2.34 -6.61 -3.54
N VAL A 38 -1.68 -5.55 -4.04
CA VAL A 38 -0.98 -5.53 -5.33
C VAL A 38 0.14 -6.58 -5.35
N GLN A 39 0.94 -6.66 -4.28
CA GLN A 39 2.01 -7.65 -4.19
C GLN A 39 1.47 -9.09 -4.20
N ALA A 40 0.42 -9.38 -3.42
CA ALA A 40 -0.20 -10.71 -3.43
C ALA A 40 -0.77 -11.07 -4.81
N ARG A 41 -1.41 -10.10 -5.48
CA ARG A 41 -1.97 -10.27 -6.83
C ARG A 41 -0.89 -10.47 -7.88
N LEU A 42 0.25 -9.78 -7.77
CA LEU A 42 1.41 -10.04 -8.62
C LEU A 42 1.95 -11.45 -8.43
N SER A 43 2.07 -11.91 -7.17
CA SER A 43 2.54 -13.28 -6.89
C SER A 43 1.58 -14.37 -7.39
N ARG A 44 0.27 -14.11 -7.42
CA ARG A 44 -0.77 -15.09 -7.81
C ARG A 44 -1.15 -15.04 -9.29
N ASP A 45 -1.42 -13.83 -9.79
CA ASP A 45 -2.01 -13.58 -11.11
C ASP A 45 -0.97 -12.96 -12.10
N GLY A 46 0.27 -12.76 -11.67
CA GLY A 46 1.36 -12.22 -12.49
C GLY A 46 1.14 -10.76 -12.89
N GLU A 47 1.52 -10.42 -14.13
CA GLU A 47 1.43 -9.06 -14.67
C GLU A 47 0.00 -8.51 -14.69
N LYS A 48 -0.99 -9.39 -14.91
CA LYS A 48 -2.41 -9.01 -14.87
C LYS A 48 -2.84 -8.58 -13.46
N GLY A 49 -2.37 -9.29 -12.43
CA GLY A 49 -2.63 -8.92 -11.05
C GLY A 49 -2.01 -7.57 -10.68
N LEU A 50 -0.82 -7.28 -11.20
CA LEU A 50 -0.15 -5.99 -11.01
C LEU A 50 -0.92 -4.84 -11.65
N SER A 51 -1.32 -4.97 -12.92
CA SER A 51 -2.01 -3.89 -13.64
C SER A 51 -3.37 -3.56 -12.99
N GLU A 52 -4.14 -4.58 -12.64
CA GLU A 52 -5.41 -4.40 -11.94
C GLU A 52 -5.22 -3.82 -10.53
N GLY A 53 -4.15 -4.22 -9.81
CA GLY A 53 -3.80 -3.65 -8.52
C GLY A 53 -3.38 -2.17 -8.60
N LEU A 54 -2.58 -1.80 -9.60
CA LEU A 54 -2.17 -0.41 -9.83
C LEU A 54 -3.36 0.46 -10.23
N LEU A 55 -4.28 -0.08 -11.03
CA LEU A 55 -5.52 0.59 -11.39
C LEU A 55 -6.38 0.89 -10.13
N LEU A 56 -6.49 -0.08 -9.22
CA LEU A 56 -7.17 0.10 -7.94
C LEU A 56 -6.50 1.20 -7.09
N LEU A 57 -5.17 1.19 -7.01
CA LEU A 57 -4.42 2.22 -6.28
C LEU A 57 -4.66 3.62 -6.87
N ALA A 58 -4.60 3.76 -8.20
CA ALA A 58 -4.88 5.01 -8.88
C ALA A 58 -6.31 5.49 -8.59
N ALA A 59 -7.31 4.62 -8.71
CA ALA A 59 -8.71 4.95 -8.43
C ALA A 59 -8.91 5.41 -6.97
N MET A 60 -8.24 4.77 -6.01
CA MET A 60 -8.30 5.16 -4.61
C MET A 60 -7.66 6.53 -4.36
N LEU A 61 -6.51 6.80 -4.96
CA LEU A 61 -5.84 8.10 -4.85
C LEU A 61 -6.66 9.22 -5.50
N THR A 62 -7.25 8.96 -6.67
CA THR A 62 -8.12 9.93 -7.35
C THR A 62 -9.38 10.22 -6.54
N ARG A 63 -9.98 9.21 -5.89
CA ARG A 63 -11.24 9.36 -5.16
C ARG A 63 -11.07 9.90 -3.74
N TYR A 64 -10.01 9.49 -3.04
CA TYR A 64 -9.83 9.78 -1.62
C TYR A 64 -8.63 10.68 -1.31
N GLY A 65 -7.60 10.70 -2.16
CA GLY A 65 -6.46 11.62 -2.05
C GLY A 65 -5.89 11.72 -0.63
N GLN A 66 -6.00 12.90 -0.03
CA GLN A 66 -5.50 13.21 1.32
C GLN A 66 -6.27 12.50 2.46
N ALA A 67 -7.44 11.93 2.17
CA ALA A 67 -8.19 11.11 3.13
C ALA A 67 -7.70 9.66 3.19
N CYS A 68 -6.76 9.27 2.33
CA CYS A 68 -6.11 7.97 2.43
C CYS A 68 -5.18 7.90 3.66
N HIS A 69 -5.17 6.75 4.31
CA HIS A 69 -4.19 6.41 5.34
C HIS A 69 -2.91 5.83 4.72
N PRO A 70 -1.76 5.95 5.41
CA PRO A 70 -1.53 6.82 6.56
C PRO A 70 -1.56 8.29 6.12
N ARG A 71 -2.32 9.11 6.85
CA ARG A 71 -2.36 10.55 6.59
C ARG A 71 -0.97 11.12 6.88
N ARG A 72 -0.51 12.05 6.06
CA ARG A 72 0.75 12.76 6.34
C ARG A 72 0.65 13.34 7.76
N PRO A 73 1.66 13.14 8.63
CA PRO A 73 1.66 13.78 9.93
C PRO A 73 1.52 15.29 9.71
N HIS A 74 0.52 15.89 10.34
CA HIS A 74 0.39 17.34 10.36
C HIS A 74 1.61 17.87 11.12
N CYS A 75 2.62 18.33 10.41
CA CYS A 75 3.78 18.98 11.01
C CYS A 75 3.28 20.35 11.50
N PRO A 76 3.17 20.62 12.81
CA PRO A 76 2.89 21.97 13.27
C PRO A 76 4.02 22.90 12.78
N GLU A 77 3.68 24.14 12.42
CA GLU A 77 4.56 25.11 11.76
C GLU A 77 5.89 25.40 12.47
N SER A 78 6.02 24.98 13.75
CA SER A 78 7.25 25.03 14.53
C SER A 78 8.39 24.14 13.99
N CYS A 79 8.10 23.17 13.11
CA CYS A 79 9.11 22.30 12.46
C CYS A 79 9.36 22.68 10.99
N SER A 80 8.99 23.88 10.54
CA SER A 80 9.22 24.35 9.16
C SER A 80 10.70 24.36 8.73
N GLY A 81 11.65 24.35 9.67
CA GLY A 81 13.09 24.31 9.37
C GLY A 81 13.62 22.97 8.81
N VAL A 82 12.86 21.88 8.87
CA VAL A 82 13.27 20.56 8.34
C VAL A 82 12.63 20.18 7.01
N ALA A 83 11.71 21.01 6.49
CA ALA A 83 11.00 20.72 5.24
C ALA A 83 11.85 20.90 3.97
N GLU A 84 12.95 21.65 4.04
CA GLU A 84 13.84 21.91 2.90
C GLU A 84 14.68 20.67 2.49
N GLN A 85 14.84 19.69 3.39
CA GLN A 85 15.66 18.51 3.13
C GLN A 85 14.96 17.44 2.27
N CYS A 86 13.62 17.48 2.12
CA CYS A 86 12.86 16.49 1.34
C CYS A 86 12.68 16.85 -0.15
N LYS A 87 13.30 17.95 -0.63
CA LYS A 87 13.28 18.32 -2.06
C LYS A 87 14.58 18.00 -2.80
N SER A 88 15.59 17.49 -2.09
CA SER A 88 16.94 17.29 -2.62
C SER A 88 17.44 15.86 -2.36
N ASP A 89 16.67 14.87 -2.79
CA ASP A 89 17.13 13.50 -3.06
C ASP A 89 16.27 12.90 -4.19
#